data_AF-Q4TA29-F1
#
_entry.id   AF-Q4TA29-F1
#
_cell.length_a   1.000
_cell.length_b   1.000
_cell.length_c   1.000
_cell.angle_alpha   90.00
_cell.angle_beta   90.00
_cell.angle_gamma   90.00
#
_symmetry.space_group_name_H-M   'P 1'
#
loop_
_entity.id
_entity.type
_entity.pdbx_description
1 polymer ?
#
loop_
_entity_poly.entity_id
_entity_poly.type
_entity_poly.pdbx_seq_one_letter_code
_entity_poly.pdbx_strand_id
1 'polypeptide(L)' 'LKPLDIEFMKRLHDKVNVIPLIAKADTLTPEECQLFKKQIMKEIQEHKIKIYEFPDTEDEEDNKLIRKIKV' A
#
# COMPACT_ATOMS: atom_id res chain seq x y z
N LEU A 1 10.29 6.79 0.13
CA LEU A 1 9.61 7.23 -1.12
C LEU A 1 10.29 8.46 -1.69
N LYS A 2 10.15 8.73 -2.99
CA LYS A 2 10.66 9.99 -3.53
C LYS A 2 9.73 11.13 -3.07
N PRO A 3 10.27 12.35 -2.86
CA PRO A 3 9.44 13.51 -2.46
C PRO A 3 8.26 13.77 -3.41
N LEU A 4 8.47 13.51 -4.71
CA LEU A 4 7.43 13.62 -5.74
C LEU A 4 6.25 12.68 -5.49
N ASP A 5 6.50 11.43 -5.11
CA ASP A 5 5.46 10.44 -4.86
C ASP A 5 4.58 10.89 -3.67
N ILE A 6 5.21 11.43 -2.63
CA ILE A 6 4.53 11.94 -1.43
C ILE A 6 3.63 13.11 -1.78
N GLU A 7 4.13 14.09 -2.53
CA GLU A 7 3.34 15.26 -2.93
C GLU A 7 2.16 14.88 -3.82
N PHE A 8 2.37 13.94 -4.73
CA PHE A 8 1.34 13.43 -5.62
C PHE A 8 0.23 12.72 -4.84
N MET A 9 0.60 11.77 -3.96
CA MET A 9 -0.38 11.06 -3.12
C MET A 9 -1.11 12.00 -2.17
N LYS A 10 -0.42 12.98 -1.56
CA LYS A 10 -1.06 14.00 -0.70
C LYS A 10 -2.11 14.83 -1.44
N ARG A 11 -1.93 15.10 -2.73
CA ARG A 11 -2.95 15.86 -3.50
C ARG A 11 -4.14 15.03 -3.92
N LEU A 12 -3.96 13.71 -4.05
CA LEU A 12 -4.98 12.80 -4.59
C LEU A 12 -5.78 12.05 -3.52
N HIS A 13 -5.19 11.78 -2.36
CA HIS A 13 -5.79 10.88 -1.35
C HIS A 13 -7.18 11.28 -0.84
N ASP A 14 -7.57 12.56 -0.93
CA ASP A 14 -8.91 13.03 -0.54
C ASP A 14 -9.92 13.04 -1.69
N LYS A 15 -9.48 12.81 -2.93
CA LYS A 15 -10.33 12.84 -4.14
C LYS A 15 -10.56 11.46 -4.75
N VAL A 16 -9.60 10.56 -4.57
CA VAL A 16 -9.62 9.21 -5.17
C VAL A 16 -9.06 8.18 -4.20
N ASN A 17 -9.46 6.93 -4.39
CA ASN A 17 -8.90 5.80 -3.67
C ASN A 17 -7.49 5.49 -4.20
N VAL A 18 -6.48 5.56 -3.34
CA VAL A 18 -5.08 5.33 -3.70
C VAL A 18 -4.65 3.93 -3.25
N ILE A 19 -4.13 3.12 -4.18
CA ILE A 19 -3.55 1.80 -3.89
C ILE A 19 -2.05 1.84 -4.27
N PRO A 20 -1.12 1.79 -3.30
CA PRO A 20 0.30 1.78 -3.59
C PRO A 20 0.75 0.40 -4.13
N LEU A 21 1.62 0.40 -5.14
CA LEU A 21 2.19 -0.81 -5.73
C LEU A 21 3.72 -0.69 -5.85
N ILE A 22 4.45 -1.77 -5.57
CA ILE A 22 5.90 -1.84 -5.78
C ILE A 22 6.13 -2.29 -7.22
N ALA A 23 6.60 -1.38 -8.07
CA ALA A 23 6.96 -1.72 -9.44
C ALA A 23 8.21 -2.61 -9.47
N LYS A 24 8.29 -3.51 -10.46
CA LYS A 24 9.44 -4.40 -10.69
C LYS A 24 9.87 -5.18 -9.44
N ALA A 25 8.91 -5.77 -8.73
CA ALA A 25 9.21 -6.56 -7.53
C ALA A 25 10.11 -7.78 -7.82
N ASP A 26 10.19 -8.22 -9.07
CA ASP A 26 11.14 -9.24 -9.57
C ASP A 26 12.61 -8.84 -9.41
N THR A 27 12.91 -7.55 -9.29
CA THR A 27 14.26 -7.04 -9.06
C THR A 27 14.67 -7.04 -7.59
N LEU A 28 13.76 -7.37 -6.68
CA LEU A 28 13.97 -7.38 -5.24
C LEU A 28 13.91 -8.81 -4.71
N THR A 29 14.76 -9.13 -3.74
CA THR A 29 14.59 -10.37 -2.96
C THR A 29 13.32 -10.28 -2.10
N PRO A 30 12.75 -11.43 -1.68
CA PRO A 30 11.58 -11.44 -0.81
C PRO A 30 11.79 -10.64 0.49
N GLU A 31 13.00 -10.67 1.05
CA GLU A 31 13.37 -9.94 2.27
C GLU A 31 13.42 -8.42 2.03
N GLU A 32 14.06 -7.98 0.95
CA GLU A 32 14.10 -6.56 0.56
C GLU A 32 12.71 -6.03 0.26
N CYS A 33 11.86 -6.81 -0.42
CA CYS A 33 10.48 -6.43 -0.71
C CYS A 33 9.67 -6.23 0.59
N GLN A 34 9.81 -7.12 1.57
CA GLN A 34 9.16 -6.98 2.87
C GLN A 34 9.66 -5.75 3.65
N LEU A 35 10.96 -5.49 3.64
CA LEU A 35 11.54 -4.31 4.29
C LEU A 35 11.03 -3.03 3.61
N PHE A 36 11.01 -3.01 2.28
CA PHE A 36 10.55 -1.87 1.49
C PHE A 36 9.06 -1.61 1.68
N LYS A 37 8.23 -2.67 1.73
CA LYS A 37 6.79 -2.58 2.08
C LYS A 37 6.60 -1.94 3.45
N LYS A 38 7.35 -2.36 4.47
CA LYS A 38 7.28 -1.76 5.82
C LYS A 38 7.68 -0.29 5.82
N GLN A 39 8.76 0.05 5.12
CA GLN A 39 9.24 1.43 5.04
C GLN A 39 8.22 2.34 4.34
N ILE A 40 7.65 1.91 3.21
CA ILE A 40 6.62 2.65 2.48
C ILE A 40 5.40 2.89 3.38
N MET A 41 4.92 1.86 4.09
CA MET A 41 3.74 1.99 4.96
C MET A 41 4.00 2.97 6.12
N LYS A 42 5.20 2.95 6.70
CA LYS A 42 5.62 3.91 7.73
C LYS A 42 5.61 5.34 7.20
N GLU A 43 6.21 5.57 6.04
CA GLU A 43 6.24 6.90 5.43
C GLU A 43 4.83 7.41 5.09
N ILE A 44 3.94 6.55 4.57
CA ILE A 44 2.53 6.91 4.28
C ILE A 44 1.82 7.39 5.56
N GLN A 45 2.00 6.66 6.67
CA GLN A 45 1.42 7.03 7.97
C GLN A 45 1.99 8.34 8.52
N GLU A 46 3.31 8.52 8.47
CA GLU A 46 3.99 9.74 8.93
C GLU A 46 3.51 10.99 8.16
N HIS A 47 3.25 10.81 6.86
CA HIS A 47 2.76 11.89 5.99
C HIS A 47 1.23 12.05 6.01
N LYS A 48 0.52 11.26 6.81
CA LYS A 48 -0.95 11.24 6.94
C LYS A 48 -1.68 11.05 5.61
N ILE A 49 -1.11 10.24 4.72
CA ILE A 49 -1.71 9.92 3.42
C ILE A 49 -2.71 8.78 3.63
N LYS A 50 -3.95 8.99 3.20
CA LYS A 50 -4.99 7.95 3.21
C LYS A 50 -4.82 7.05 1.99
N ILE A 51 -4.72 5.74 2.24
CA ILE A 51 -4.75 4.73 1.20
C ILE A 51 -6.06 3.95 1.30
N TYR A 52 -6.42 3.26 0.22
CA TYR A 52 -7.60 2.42 0.22
C TYR A 52 -7.43 1.26 1.19
N GLU A 53 -8.29 1.19 2.20
CA GLU A 53 -8.41 0.05 3.08
C GLU A 53 -9.53 -0.86 2.56
N PHE A 54 -9.18 -2.10 2.26
CA PHE A 54 -10.17 -3.09 1.85
C PHE A 54 -11.13 -3.31 3.02
N PRO A 55 -12.45 -3.15 2.82
CA PRO A 55 -13.43 -3.40 3.86
C PRO A 55 -13.39 -4.88 4.28
N ASP A 56 -13.65 -5.13 5.55
CA ASP A 56 -13.90 -6.49 6.02
C ASP A 56 -15.27 -6.92 5.48
N THR A 57 -15.31 -8.03 4.73
CA THR A 57 -16.55 -8.61 4.20
C THR A 57 -17.07 -9.68 5.15
N GLU A 58 -18.36 -10.00 5.14
CA GLU A 58 -18.88 -11.17 5.89
C GLU A 58 -18.63 -12.49 5.14
N ASP A 59 -18.36 -12.40 3.84
CA ASP A 59 -18.02 -13.54 2.98
C ASP A 59 -16.60 -14.06 3.28
N GLU A 60 -16.51 -15.29 3.81
CA GLU A 60 -15.23 -15.93 4.17
C GLU A 60 -14.29 -16.13 2.97
N GLU A 61 -14.83 -16.41 1.79
CA GLU A 61 -14.03 -16.59 0.57
C GLU A 61 -13.38 -15.27 0.12
N ASP A 62 -14.13 -14.16 0.17
CA ASP A 62 -13.60 -12.83 -0.15
C ASP A 62 -12.57 -12.38 0.90
N ASN A 63 -12.81 -12.66 2.18
CA ASN A 63 -11.83 -12.43 3.24
C ASN A 63 -10.53 -13.20 3.02
N LYS A 64 -10.62 -14.46 2.56
CA LYS A 64 -9.45 -15.30 2.27
C LYS A 64 -8.64 -14.73 1.09
N LEU A 65 -9.31 -14.20 0.08
CA LEU A 65 -8.70 -13.46 -1.03
C LEU A 65 -8.01 -12.18 -0.54
N ILE A 66 -8.69 -11.35 0.24
CA ILE A 66 -8.15 -10.09 0.78
C ILE A 66 -6.93 -10.37 1.68
N ARG A 67 -6.99 -11.42 2.51
CA ARG A 67 -5.86 -11.84 3.35
C ARG A 67 -4.65 -12.23 2.50
N LYS A 68 -4.83 -13.00 1.43
CA LYS A 68 -3.74 -13.35 0.48
C LYS A 68 -3.10 -12.13 -0.18
N ILE A 69 -3.86 -11.06 -0.43
CA ILE A 69 -3.36 -9.80 -0.99
C ILE A 69 -2.62 -8.97 0.08
N LYS A 70 -3.03 -9.08 1.36
CA LYS A 70 -2.37 -8.39 2.48
C LYS A 70 -1.02 -9.02 2.86
N VAL A 71 -0.80 -10.33 2.63
CA VAL A 71 0.46 -11.05 2.94
C VAL A 71 1.61 -10.56 2.06
#